data_AF-Q9AIP2-F1
#
_entry.id   AF-Q9AIP2-F1
#
_cell.length_a   1.000
_cell.length_b   1.000
_cell.length_c   1.000
_cell.angle_alpha   90.00
_cell.angle_beta   90.00
_cell.angle_gamma   90.00
#
_symmetry.space_group_name_H-M   'P 1'
#
loop_
_entity.id
_entity.type
_entity.pdbx_description
1 polymer ?
#
loop_
_entity_poly.entity_id
_entity_poly.type
_entity_poly.pdbx_seq_one_letter_code
_entity_poly.pdbx_strand_id
1 'polypeptide(L)' 'YGAAYILKEMLTVKSDDLIGRTLIYKNIMNGIEYVESGIPESFQILVKEIQSLCFDIKIT' A
#
# COMPACT_ATOMS: atom_id res chain seq x y z
N TYR A 1 -19.39 10.14 5.08
CA TYR A 1 -19.09 8.72 4.82
C TYR A 1 -17.65 8.44 5.21
N GLY A 2 -17.44 7.74 6.33
CA GLY A 2 -16.12 7.33 6.81
C GLY A 2 -15.57 6.14 6.00
N ALA A 3 -15.21 6.38 4.74
CA ALA A 3 -14.71 5.36 3.81
C ALA A 3 -13.18 5.23 3.83
N ALA A 4 -12.49 5.78 4.84
CA ALA A 4 -11.02 5.78 4.92
C ALA A 4 -10.43 4.38 4.81
N TYR A 5 -11.07 3.37 5.41
CA TYR A 5 -10.63 1.97 5.33
C TYR A 5 -10.77 1.40 3.91
N ILE A 6 -11.90 1.67 3.25
CA ILE A 6 -12.15 1.21 1.88
C ILE A 6 -11.15 1.86 0.91
N LEU A 7 -10.92 3.17 1.05
CA LEU A 7 -9.96 3.89 0.22
C LEU A 7 -8.53 3.39 0.46
N LYS A 8 -8.16 3.14 1.72
CA LYS A 8 -6.85 2.59 2.08
C LYS A 8 -6.64 1.23 1.41
N GLU A 9 -7.60 0.32 1.50
CA GLU A 9 -7.51 -0.99 0.83
C GLU A 9 -7.37 -0.88 -0.68
N MET A 10 -8.16 0.00 -1.31
CA MET A 10 -8.11 0.20 -2.76
C MET A 10 -6.76 0.73 -3.26
N LEU A 11 -6.09 1.58 -2.46
CA LEU A 11 -4.82 2.22 -2.85
C LEU A 11 -3.57 1.47 -2.36
N THR A 12 -3.72 0.44 -1.52
CA THR A 12 -2.60 -0.32 -0.97
C THR A 12 -2.69 -1.78 -1.39
N VAL A 13 -3.33 -2.61 -0.56
CA VAL A 13 -3.20 -4.06 -0.63
C VAL A 13 -3.93 -4.67 -1.83
N LYS A 14 -4.91 -3.95 -2.42
CA LYS A 14 -5.61 -4.41 -3.62
C LYS A 14 -4.95 -3.96 -4.93
N SER A 15 -4.20 -2.85 -4.93
CA SER A 15 -3.60 -2.26 -6.15
C SER A 15 -2.09 -2.47 -6.26
N ASP A 16 -1.35 -2.22 -5.18
CA ASP A 16 0.09 -1.95 -5.22
C ASP A 16 0.94 -2.97 -4.42
N ASP A 17 0.36 -3.79 -3.55
CA ASP A 17 1.12 -4.72 -2.71
C ASP A 17 1.12 -6.16 -3.25
N LEU A 18 2.24 -6.57 -3.85
CA LEU A 18 2.44 -7.92 -4.39
C LEU A 18 2.39 -9.01 -3.30
N ILE A 19 2.96 -8.72 -2.12
CA ILE A 19 3.03 -9.65 -0.99
C ILE A 19 1.67 -9.69 -0.29
N GLY A 20 1.10 -8.52 -0.01
CA GLY A 20 -0.18 -8.34 0.64
C GLY A 20 -1.34 -8.98 -0.11
N ARG A 21 -1.30 -9.01 -1.45
CA ARG A 21 -2.35 -9.68 -2.25
C ARG A 21 -2.41 -11.19 -1.98
N THR A 22 -1.27 -11.84 -1.82
CA THR A 22 -1.21 -13.28 -1.50
C THR A 22 -1.67 -13.56 -0.07
N LEU A 23 -1.32 -12.66 0.85
CA LEU A 23 -1.75 -12.73 2.25
C LEU A 23 -3.27 -12.54 2.38
N ILE A 24 -3.86 -11.61 1.61
CA ILE A 24 -5.31 -11.41 1.50
C ILE A 24 -6.00 -12.69 1.08
N TYR A 25 -5.52 -13.34 0.02
CA TYR A 25 -6.12 -14.59 -0.44
C TYR A 25 -6.13 -15.65 0.66
N LYS A 26 -5.01 -15.81 1.38
CA LYS A 26 -4.91 -16.74 2.51
C LYS A 26 -5.84 -16.34 3.67
N ASN A 27 -5.95 -15.05 3.97
CA ASN A 27 -6.77 -14.54 5.06
C ASN A 27 -8.27 -14.70 4.76
N ILE A 28 -8.71 -14.45 3.52
CA ILE A 28 -10.08 -14.72 3.07
C ILE A 28 -10.41 -16.21 3.23
N MET A 29 -9.50 -17.11 2.84
CA MET A 29 -9.71 -18.55 2.99
C MET A 29 -9.81 -19.00 4.47
N ASN A 30 -9.12 -18.30 5.38
CA ASN A 30 -9.11 -18.60 6.82
C ASN A 30 -10.18 -17.83 7.62
N GLY A 31 -10.99 -16.98 6.97
CA GLY A 31 -11.99 -16.14 7.64
C GLY A 31 -11.39 -15.02 8.50
N ILE A 32 -10.16 -14.60 8.22
CA ILE A 32 -9.47 -13.50 8.93
C ILE A 32 -9.65 -12.23 8.11
N GLU A 33 -10.28 -11.20 8.69
CA GLU A 33 -10.55 -9.92 8.00
C GLU A 33 -9.40 -8.91 8.12
N TYR A 34 -8.34 -9.23 8.86
CA TYR A 34 -7.28 -8.27 9.15
C TYR A 34 -6.09 -8.39 8.19
N VAL A 35 -5.69 -7.25 7.64
CA VAL A 35 -4.51 -7.11 6.77
C VAL A 35 -3.84 -5.78 7.07
N GLU A 36 -2.57 -5.83 7.49
CA GLU A 36 -1.75 -4.62 7.58
C GLU A 36 -1.42 -4.11 6.18
N SER A 37 -1.67 -2.83 5.96
CA SER A 37 -1.34 -2.13 4.72
C SER A 37 -0.13 -1.23 4.97
N GLY A 38 0.97 -1.44 4.24
CA GLY A 38 2.14 -0.57 4.28
C GLY A 38 2.06 0.65 3.36
N ILE A 39 3.19 1.32 3.17
CA ILE A 39 3.36 2.38 2.17
C ILE A 39 3.34 1.74 0.77
N PRO A 40 2.52 2.25 -0.18
CA PRO A 40 2.50 1.75 -1.55
C PRO A 40 3.87 1.82 -2.25
N GLU A 41 4.18 0.82 -3.07
CA GLU A 41 5.40 0.80 -3.89
C GLU A 41 5.42 1.98 -4.88
N SER A 42 4.27 2.33 -5.45
CA SER A 42 4.06 3.49 -6.31
C SER A 42 4.51 4.80 -5.66
N PHE A 43 4.28 4.98 -4.36
CA PHE A 43 4.74 6.15 -3.61
C PHE A 43 6.27 6.16 -3.43
N GLN A 44 6.90 5.00 -3.22
CA GLN A 44 8.36 4.92 -3.16
C GLN A 44 9.01 5.27 -4.51
N ILE A 45 8.40 4.87 -5.62
CA ILE A 45 8.85 5.23 -6.97
C ILE A 45 8.72 6.74 -7.16
N LEU A 46 7.59 7.34 -6.80
CA LEU A 46 7.39 8.79 -6.86
C LEU A 46 8.48 9.56 -6.09
N VAL A 47 8.83 9.13 -4.87
CA VAL A 47 9.90 9.77 -4.10
C VAL A 47 11.24 9.68 -4.83
N LYS A 48 11.57 8.50 -5.41
CA LYS A 48 12.81 8.33 -6.19
C LYS A 48 12.83 9.19 -7.45
N GLU A 49 11.70 9.33 -8.14
CA GLU A 49 11.57 10.21 -9.31
C GLU A 49 11.81 11.67 -8.94
N ILE A 50 11.24 12.14 -7.83
CA ILE A 50 11.49 13.52 -7.37
C ILE A 50 12.94 13.70 -6.90
N GLN A 51 13.53 12.71 -6.24
CA GLN A 51 14.95 12.73 -5.85
C GLN A 51 15.88 12.78 -7.07
N SER A 52 15.48 12.22 -8.22
CA SER A 52 16.24 12.31 -9.47
C SER A 52 16.39 13.75 -9.99
N LEU A 53 15.49 14.65 -9.57
CA LEU A 53 15.52 16.08 -9.87
C LEU A 53 16.36 16.89 -8.85
N CYS A 54 17.19 16.21 -8.05
CA CYS A 54 18.02 16.80 -6.99
C CYS A 54 17.25 17.39 -5.79
N PHE A 55 16.00 16.97 -5.58
CA PHE A 55 15.25 17.31 -4.36
C PHE A 55 15.51 16.28 -3.25
N ASP A 56 15.91 16.73 -2.05
CA ASP A 56 16.03 15.84 -0.87
C ASP A 56 14.66 15.71 -0.19
N ILE A 57 13.96 14.62 -0.50
CA ILE A 57 12.71 14.23 0.16
C ILE A 57 12.96 13.00 1.01
N LYS A 58 12.57 13.06 2.29
CA LYS A 58 12.64 11.94 3.22
C LYS A 58 11.27 11.62 3.79
N ILE A 59 10.97 10.33 3.88
CA ILE A 59 9.81 9.82 4.59
C ILE A 59 10.28 9.54 6.02
N THR A 60 9.75 10.28 6.99
CA THR A 60 9.93 10.06 8.44
C THR A 60 8.82 9.23 9.03
#